data_AF-A0A5C6QR37-F1
#
_entry.id   AF-A0A5C6QR37-F1
#
_cell.length_a   1.000
_cell.length_b   1.000
_cell.length_c   1.000
_cell.angle_alpha   90.00
_cell.angle_beta   90.00
_cell.angle_gamma   90.00
#
_symmetry.space_group_name_H-M   'P 1'
#
loop_
_entity.id
_entity.type
_entity.pdbx_description
1 polymer ?
#
loop_
_entity_poly.entity_id
_entity_poly.type
_entity_poly.pdbx_seq_one_letter_code
_entity_poly.pdbx_strand_id
1 'polypeptide(L)'
;MPSNKSDNSLKKLNDINTRFKSLLENDYGKKYFKLEAINKINESGSEVDSLAPFYIKRTNVSIKNKITAADTINAIKQSISTDFEKLSLELIEYYDRVISSIDGQTGKSIGIIAKTFKSKKKKLENALNRFTIQDHWSVTELGVEFELTLVKFLNDLIVSIIEPISRGLNAVLGAEEHIVYQEVLQMFNTYLMKLGIYTTSYDVGHKLSEDDWSNINPINTDSCETEDITLKNVIKAIHSYPYFIGDNTLVLEGDVILWKVNNG
;
A
#
# COMPACT_ATOMS: atom_id res chain seq x y z
N MET A 1 1.07 -23.75 27.84
CA MET A 1 -0.16 -22.93 27.90
C MET A 1 0.23 -21.45 27.90
N PRO A 2 0.11 -20.72 26.78
CA PRO A 2 0.31 -19.27 26.79
C PRO A 2 -0.81 -18.52 26.06
N SER A 3 -1.76 -17.84 26.71
CA SER A 3 -2.64 -16.90 25.95
C SER A 3 -3.55 -15.90 26.69
N ASN A 4 -3.40 -15.54 27.98
CA ASN A 4 -4.36 -14.60 28.62
C ASN A 4 -3.90 -13.13 28.74
N LYS A 5 -2.68 -12.79 28.34
CA LYS A 5 -2.15 -11.41 28.47
C LYS A 5 -2.18 -10.60 27.16
N SER A 6 -2.09 -11.23 25.99
CA SER A 6 -2.14 -10.54 24.68
C SER A 6 -3.55 -10.02 24.38
N ASP A 7 -4.58 -10.85 24.61
CA ASP A 7 -5.97 -10.51 24.31
C ASP A 7 -6.50 -9.34 25.15
N ASN A 8 -6.05 -9.24 26.40
CA ASN A 8 -6.45 -8.15 27.30
C ASN A 8 -5.78 -6.82 26.93
N SER A 9 -4.57 -6.89 26.37
CA SER A 9 -3.82 -5.72 25.89
C SER A 9 -4.46 -5.17 24.60
N LEU A 10 -4.86 -6.06 23.69
CA LEU A 10 -5.58 -5.72 22.45
C LEU A 10 -6.95 -5.11 22.73
N LYS A 11 -7.73 -5.67 23.66
CA LYS A 11 -9.02 -5.10 24.08
C LYS A 11 -8.85 -3.69 24.66
N LYS A 12 -7.87 -3.47 25.54
CA LYS A 12 -7.59 -2.14 26.09
C LYS A 12 -7.20 -1.13 25.01
N LEU A 13 -6.44 -1.55 23.99
CA LEU A 13 -6.02 -0.68 22.89
C LEU A 13 -7.21 -0.30 22.01
N ASN A 14 -8.11 -1.24 21.75
CA ASN A 14 -9.36 -0.99 21.02
C ASN A 14 -10.31 -0.05 21.79
N ASP A 15 -10.43 -0.22 23.10
CA ASP A 15 -11.25 0.68 23.94
C ASP A 15 -10.69 2.11 23.93
N ILE A 16 -9.36 2.26 23.98
CA ILE A 16 -8.69 3.55 23.87
C ILE A 16 -8.96 4.17 22.50
N ASN A 17 -8.78 3.41 21.41
CA ASN A 17 -9.05 3.90 20.05
C ASN A 17 -10.50 4.32 19.87
N THR A 18 -11.45 3.57 20.44
CA THR A 18 -12.88 3.88 20.38
C THR A 18 -13.21 5.16 21.13
N ARG A 19 -12.67 5.33 22.34
CA ARG A 19 -12.83 6.57 23.12
C ARG A 19 -12.20 7.76 22.42
N PHE A 20 -11.00 7.59 21.88
CA PHE A 20 -10.30 8.65 21.17
C PHE A 20 -11.03 9.08 19.89
N LYS A 21 -11.60 8.12 19.16
CA LYS A 21 -12.48 8.37 18.02
C LYS A 21 -13.71 9.19 18.43
N SER A 22 -14.41 8.77 19.47
CA SER A 22 -15.59 9.49 19.97
C SER A 22 -15.25 10.93 20.40
N LEU A 23 -14.11 11.13 21.05
CA LEU A 23 -13.62 12.46 21.44
C LEU A 23 -13.38 13.36 20.22
N LEU A 24 -12.73 12.83 19.18
CA LEU A 24 -12.47 13.57 17.95
C LEU A 24 -13.76 13.95 17.20
N GLU A 25 -14.70 13.01 17.09
CA GLU A 25 -15.96 13.20 16.35
C GLU A 25 -16.92 14.14 17.09
N ASN A 26 -17.09 13.96 18.40
CA ASN A 26 -18.10 14.67 19.18
C ASN A 26 -17.60 16.01 19.73
N ASP A 27 -16.38 16.06 20.28
CA ASP A 27 -15.90 17.24 21.02
C ASP A 27 -15.14 18.21 20.12
N TYR A 28 -14.53 17.71 19.05
CA TYR A 28 -13.74 18.52 18.11
C TYR A 28 -14.40 18.69 16.74
N GLY A 29 -15.57 18.08 16.51
CA GLY A 29 -16.27 18.11 15.22
C GLY A 29 -15.44 17.57 14.06
N LYS A 30 -14.40 16.77 14.35
CA LYS A 30 -13.52 16.17 13.36
C LYS A 30 -14.08 14.79 13.03
N LYS A 31 -14.60 14.60 11.82
CA LYS A 31 -14.93 13.25 11.34
C LYS A 31 -13.69 12.37 11.43
N TYR A 32 -13.78 11.28 12.20
CA TYR A 32 -12.73 10.28 12.20
C TYR A 32 -12.72 9.66 10.80
N PHE A 33 -11.55 9.64 10.18
CA PHE A 33 -11.41 9.11 8.83
C PHE A 33 -11.76 7.62 8.85
N LYS A 34 -12.93 7.27 8.29
CA LYS A 34 -13.25 5.87 7.96
C LYS A 34 -12.58 5.55 6.63
N LEU A 35 -11.77 4.51 6.60
CA LEU A 35 -11.39 3.88 5.34
C LEU A 35 -12.68 3.37 4.70
N GLU A 36 -13.11 3.98 3.61
CA GLU A 36 -14.28 3.52 2.88
C GLU A 36 -13.87 2.35 1.98
N ALA A 37 -14.72 1.32 1.97
CA ALA A 37 -14.59 0.21 1.04
C ALA A 37 -14.74 0.75 -0.39
N ILE A 38 -13.78 0.40 -1.24
CA ILE A 38 -13.59 1.03 -2.54
C ILE A 38 -14.53 0.43 -3.60
N ASN A 39 -15.08 -0.75 -3.35
CA ASN A 39 -16.04 -1.42 -4.24
C ASN A 39 -17.45 -1.41 -3.66
N LYS A 40 -18.00 -0.22 -3.36
CA LYS A 40 -19.44 -0.08 -3.12
C LYS A 40 -20.16 -0.06 -4.46
N ILE A 41 -21.01 -1.04 -4.72
CA ILE A 41 -22.03 -0.95 -5.78
C ILE A 41 -22.81 0.34 -5.53
N ASN A 42 -22.77 1.29 -6.47
CA ASN A 42 -23.55 2.52 -6.35
C ASN A 42 -25.05 2.21 -6.51
N GLU A 43 -25.93 3.11 -6.05
CA GLU A 43 -27.39 2.93 -6.12
C GLU A 43 -27.91 2.72 -7.57
N SER A 44 -27.09 3.04 -8.57
CA SER A 44 -27.34 2.83 -10.00
C SER A 44 -26.88 1.48 -10.57
N GLY A 45 -26.28 0.60 -9.76
CA GLY A 45 -25.84 -0.74 -10.19
C GLY A 45 -24.62 -0.76 -11.12
N SER A 46 -23.84 0.33 -11.21
CA SER A 46 -22.57 0.37 -11.92
C SER A 46 -21.39 0.26 -10.95
N GLU A 47 -20.52 -0.72 -11.17
CA GLU A 47 -19.26 -0.84 -10.42
C GLU A 47 -18.28 0.21 -10.92
N VAL A 48 -18.05 1.25 -10.14
CA VAL A 48 -16.86 2.10 -10.30
C VAL A 48 -15.73 1.38 -9.59
N ASP A 49 -14.80 0.77 -10.34
CA ASP A 49 -13.59 0.19 -9.76
C ASP A 49 -12.63 1.31 -9.35
N SER A 50 -12.82 1.85 -8.15
CA SER A 50 -11.93 2.86 -7.60
C SER A 50 -10.55 2.32 -7.20
N LEU A 51 -10.31 1.00 -7.30
CA LEU A 51 -8.99 0.41 -7.18
C LEU A 51 -8.22 0.37 -8.51
N ALA A 52 -8.88 0.55 -9.66
CA ALA A 52 -8.23 0.51 -10.97
C ALA A 52 -6.95 1.36 -11.06
N PRO A 53 -6.87 2.59 -10.51
CA PRO A 53 -5.64 3.39 -10.54
C PRO A 53 -4.47 2.79 -9.76
N PHE A 54 -4.74 1.92 -8.79
CA PHE A 54 -3.74 1.25 -7.94
C PHE A 54 -3.22 -0.05 -8.55
N TYR A 55 -3.83 -0.53 -9.63
CA TYR A 55 -3.39 -1.75 -10.30
C TYR A 55 -2.08 -1.52 -11.06
N ILE A 56 -1.09 -2.38 -10.79
CA ILE A 56 0.20 -2.42 -11.48
C ILE A 56 0.33 -3.76 -12.20
N LYS A 57 0.33 -3.73 -13.53
CA LYS A 57 0.54 -4.92 -14.34
C LYS A 57 1.98 -5.42 -14.23
N ARG A 58 2.15 -6.75 -14.16
CA ARG A 58 3.46 -7.41 -14.22
C ARG A 58 4.05 -7.35 -15.64
N THR A 59 4.78 -6.27 -15.95
CA THR A 59 5.42 -6.09 -17.27
C THR A 59 6.95 -6.09 -17.23
N ASN A 60 7.54 -5.74 -16.09
CA ASN A 60 8.98 -5.49 -15.99
C ASN A 60 9.72 -6.65 -15.31
N VAL A 61 10.97 -6.84 -15.72
CA VAL A 61 11.87 -7.82 -15.12
C VAL A 61 12.23 -7.40 -13.70
N SER A 62 12.19 -8.36 -12.76
CA SER A 62 12.57 -8.13 -11.37
C SER A 62 13.98 -7.55 -11.25
N ILE A 63 14.19 -6.71 -10.24
CA ILE A 63 15.50 -6.20 -9.87
C ILE A 63 16.52 -7.32 -9.59
N LYS A 64 16.10 -8.45 -8.99
CA LYS A 64 17.00 -9.59 -8.75
C LYS A 64 17.57 -10.18 -10.04
N ASN A 65 16.76 -10.21 -11.09
CA ASN A 65 17.14 -10.81 -12.38
C ASN A 65 18.05 -9.87 -13.18
N LYS A 66 18.22 -8.61 -12.74
CA LYS A 66 19.21 -7.68 -13.29
C LYS A 66 20.60 -7.91 -12.70
N ILE A 67 20.72 -8.65 -11.59
CA ILE A 67 22.01 -9.00 -10.96
C ILE A 67 22.57 -10.22 -11.66
N THR A 68 23.54 -10.02 -12.55
CA THR A 68 24.18 -11.10 -13.31
C THR A 68 25.56 -11.49 -12.77
N ALA A 69 26.15 -10.64 -11.92
CA ALA A 69 27.42 -10.86 -11.24
C ALA A 69 27.57 -9.89 -10.03
N ALA A 70 28.47 -10.21 -9.10
CA ALA A 70 28.66 -9.44 -7.87
C ALA A 70 29.07 -7.97 -8.10
N ASP A 71 29.86 -7.71 -9.14
CA ASP A 71 30.31 -6.38 -9.54
C ASP A 71 29.18 -5.49 -10.06
N THR A 72 28.10 -6.06 -10.59
CA THR A 72 26.93 -5.30 -11.09
C THR A 72 26.10 -4.65 -9.98
N ILE A 73 26.22 -5.12 -8.73
CA ILE A 73 25.39 -4.63 -7.62
C ILE A 73 25.54 -3.13 -7.38
N ASN A 74 26.76 -2.60 -7.46
CA ASN A 74 26.97 -1.18 -7.18
C ASN A 74 26.28 -0.29 -8.23
N ALA A 75 26.30 -0.71 -9.50
CA ALA A 75 25.58 -0.03 -10.56
C ALA A 75 24.06 -0.10 -10.35
N ILE A 76 23.54 -1.25 -9.89
CA ILE A 76 22.11 -1.43 -9.58
C ILE A 76 21.70 -0.56 -8.39
N LYS A 77 22.47 -0.53 -7.30
CA LYS A 77 22.26 0.35 -6.14
C LYS A 77 22.20 1.83 -6.56
N GLN A 78 23.13 2.26 -7.43
CA GLN A 78 23.11 3.60 -7.99
C GLN A 78 21.86 3.86 -8.84
N SER A 79 21.50 2.95 -9.75
CA SER A 79 20.30 3.11 -10.59
C SER A 79 19.03 3.28 -9.75
N ILE A 80 18.84 2.45 -8.73
CA ILE A 80 17.68 2.53 -7.82
C ILE A 80 17.66 3.88 -7.09
N SER A 81 18.83 4.34 -6.62
CA SER A 81 18.95 5.62 -5.90
C SER A 81 18.67 6.81 -6.81
N THR A 82 19.18 6.79 -8.04
CA THR A 82 18.95 7.83 -9.05
C THR A 82 17.49 7.87 -9.49
N ASP A 83 16.86 6.72 -9.75
CA ASP A 83 15.44 6.66 -10.11
C ASP A 83 14.54 7.19 -8.98
N PHE A 84 14.88 6.89 -7.71
CA PHE A 84 14.13 7.39 -6.56
C PHE A 84 14.30 8.91 -6.38
N GLU A 85 15.50 9.44 -6.61
CA GLU A 85 15.73 10.89 -6.59
C GLU A 85 14.96 11.59 -7.70
N LYS A 86 14.97 11.02 -8.91
CA LYS A 86 14.20 11.54 -10.04
C LYS A 86 12.71 11.63 -9.72
N LEU A 87 12.13 10.57 -9.17
CA LEU A 87 10.75 10.57 -8.70
C LEU A 87 10.49 11.68 -7.67
N SER A 88 11.40 11.83 -6.69
CA SER A 88 11.25 12.83 -5.63
C SER A 88 11.25 14.26 -6.21
N LEU A 89 12.11 14.54 -7.20
CA LEU A 89 12.16 15.84 -7.88
C LEU A 89 10.92 16.07 -8.75
N GLU A 90 10.53 15.08 -9.56
CA GLU A 90 9.34 15.16 -10.42
C GLU A 90 8.07 15.47 -9.61
N LEU A 91 7.94 14.89 -8.42
CA LEU A 91 6.81 15.17 -7.52
C LEU A 91 6.84 16.58 -6.93
N ILE A 92 8.02 17.11 -6.62
CA ILE A 92 8.16 18.49 -6.13
C ILE A 92 7.79 19.47 -7.24
N GLU A 93 8.36 19.28 -8.44
CA GLU A 93 8.04 20.10 -9.62
C GLU A 93 6.56 20.00 -10.01
N TYR A 94 5.96 18.83 -9.86
CA TYR A 94 4.53 18.64 -10.04
C TYR A 94 3.72 19.42 -9.02
N TYR A 95 4.03 19.26 -7.74
CA TYR A 95 3.36 19.98 -6.65
C TYR A 95 3.40 21.49 -6.85
N ASP A 96 4.58 22.05 -7.17
CA ASP A 96 4.75 23.49 -7.38
C ASP A 96 3.91 24.03 -8.55
N ARG A 97 3.64 23.19 -9.56
CA ARG A 97 2.77 23.55 -10.70
C ARG A 97 1.28 23.58 -10.34
N VAL A 98 0.83 22.66 -9.51
CA VAL A 98 -0.62 22.47 -9.23
C VAL A 98 -1.09 23.12 -7.94
N ILE A 99 -0.18 23.53 -7.04
CA ILE A 99 -0.54 24.07 -5.71
C ILE A 99 -1.48 25.28 -5.75
N SER A 100 -1.40 26.12 -6.79
CA SER A 100 -2.23 27.31 -6.93
C SER A 100 -3.63 27.02 -7.48
N SER A 101 -3.84 25.87 -8.11
CA SER A 101 -5.12 25.47 -8.70
C SER A 101 -5.94 24.52 -7.83
N ILE A 102 -5.34 23.97 -6.77
CA ILE A 102 -6.02 23.05 -5.85
C ILE A 102 -6.38 23.73 -4.53
N ASP A 103 -7.34 23.15 -3.82
CA ASP A 103 -7.68 23.63 -2.48
C ASP A 103 -6.51 23.45 -1.48
N GLY A 104 -6.51 24.27 -0.43
CA GLY A 104 -5.42 24.29 0.55
C GLY A 104 -5.26 23.01 1.37
N GLN A 105 -6.27 22.15 1.47
CA GLN A 105 -6.16 20.84 2.11
C GLN A 105 -5.50 19.83 1.16
N THR A 106 -5.90 19.79 -0.11
CA THR A 106 -5.24 18.94 -1.13
C THR A 106 -3.77 19.33 -1.30
N GLY A 107 -3.46 20.63 -1.34
CA GLY A 107 -2.08 21.11 -1.36
C GLY A 107 -1.26 20.63 -0.16
N LYS A 108 -1.82 20.72 1.06
CA LYS A 108 -1.13 20.20 2.26
C LYS A 108 -0.89 18.69 2.17
N SER A 109 -1.84 17.92 1.66
CA SER A 109 -1.74 16.47 1.50
C SER A 109 -0.60 16.09 0.56
N ILE A 110 -0.54 16.71 -0.63
CA ILE A 110 0.54 16.45 -1.60
C ILE A 110 1.89 16.91 -1.05
N GLY A 111 1.93 18.05 -0.35
CA GLY A 111 3.14 18.51 0.33
C GLY A 111 3.63 17.52 1.39
N ILE A 112 2.75 16.80 2.08
CA ILE A 112 3.11 15.70 3.00
C ILE A 112 3.68 14.51 2.20
N ILE A 113 3.03 14.11 1.12
CA ILE A 113 3.51 13.02 0.23
C ILE A 113 4.93 13.32 -0.27
N ALA A 114 5.17 14.52 -0.80
CA ALA A 114 6.50 14.94 -1.28
C ALA A 114 7.57 14.90 -0.17
N LYS A 115 7.24 15.38 1.04
CA LYS A 115 8.13 15.29 2.20
C LYS A 115 8.39 13.84 2.61
N THR A 116 7.39 12.97 2.51
CA THR A 116 7.53 11.54 2.78
C THR A 116 8.55 10.93 1.83
N PHE A 117 8.48 11.16 0.51
CA PHE A 117 9.48 10.68 -0.44
C PHE A 117 10.90 11.12 -0.06
N LYS A 118 11.10 12.41 0.22
CA LYS A 118 12.40 12.93 0.67
C LYS A 118 12.90 12.23 1.93
N SER A 119 12.02 11.95 2.90
CA SER A 119 12.40 11.24 4.13
C SER A 119 12.75 9.77 3.88
N LYS A 120 12.05 9.10 2.95
CA LYS A 120 12.28 7.69 2.59
C LYS A 120 13.57 7.52 1.80
N LYS A 121 14.03 8.53 1.03
CA LYS A 121 15.34 8.50 0.33
C LYS A 121 16.47 8.07 1.25
N LYS A 122 16.59 8.70 2.42
CA LYS A 122 17.65 8.38 3.39
C LYS A 122 17.54 6.94 3.91
N LYS A 123 16.32 6.41 4.06
CA LYS A 123 16.11 5.01 4.46
C LYS A 123 16.57 4.04 3.35
N LEU A 124 16.25 4.35 2.09
CA LEU A 124 16.70 3.59 0.93
C LEU A 124 18.23 3.55 0.87
N GLU A 125 18.88 4.71 0.89
CA GLU A 125 20.34 4.81 0.84
C GLU A 125 20.99 4.00 1.97
N ASN A 126 20.46 4.09 3.18
CA ASN A 126 20.95 3.30 4.31
C ASN A 126 20.77 1.78 4.09
N ALA A 127 19.64 1.34 3.53
CA ALA A 127 19.42 -0.07 3.22
C ALA A 127 20.42 -0.57 2.16
N LEU A 128 20.60 0.20 1.08
CA LEU A 128 21.53 -0.13 0.00
C LEU A 128 23.00 -0.13 0.48
N ASN A 129 23.39 0.82 1.32
CA ASN A 129 24.76 0.91 1.85
C ASN A 129 25.09 -0.21 2.84
N ARG A 130 24.09 -0.69 3.60
CA ARG A 130 24.28 -1.80 4.55
C ARG A 130 24.29 -3.18 3.89
N PHE A 131 23.82 -3.29 2.65
CA PHE A 131 23.84 -4.57 1.94
C PHE A 131 25.27 -4.97 1.60
N THR A 132 25.75 -6.05 2.23
CA THR A 132 27.06 -6.66 2.02
C THR A 132 26.94 -7.96 1.26
N ILE A 133 27.89 -8.21 0.37
CA ILE A 133 27.96 -9.46 -0.41
C ILE A 133 28.70 -10.49 0.45
N GLN A 134 28.16 -11.70 0.52
CA GLN A 134 28.84 -12.83 1.15
C GLN A 134 29.58 -13.66 0.10
N ASP A 135 30.80 -14.11 0.41
CA ASP A 135 31.66 -14.83 -0.55
C ASP A 135 31.07 -16.17 -1.02
N HIS A 136 30.16 -16.76 -0.24
CA HIS A 136 29.53 -18.05 -0.56
C HIS A 136 28.26 -17.93 -1.39
N TRP A 137 27.77 -16.71 -1.67
CA TRP A 137 26.54 -16.53 -2.44
C TRP A 137 26.78 -16.75 -3.93
N SER A 138 25.98 -17.65 -4.51
CA SER A 138 25.78 -17.71 -5.95
C SER A 138 25.10 -16.43 -6.47
N VAL A 139 25.18 -16.18 -7.78
CA VAL A 139 24.50 -15.03 -8.41
C VAL A 139 22.99 -15.02 -8.13
N THR A 140 22.36 -16.20 -8.09
CA THR A 140 20.94 -16.34 -7.78
C THR A 140 20.65 -15.96 -6.33
N GLU A 141 21.41 -16.47 -5.37
CA GLU A 141 21.24 -16.13 -3.95
C GLU A 141 21.49 -14.64 -3.71
N LEU A 142 22.53 -14.09 -4.34
CA LEU A 142 22.83 -12.66 -4.31
C LEU A 142 21.63 -11.82 -4.76
N GLY A 143 20.99 -12.21 -5.86
CA GLY A 143 19.80 -11.54 -6.38
C GLY A 143 18.62 -11.59 -5.40
N VAL A 144 18.37 -12.75 -4.79
CA VAL A 144 17.29 -12.95 -3.81
C VAL A 144 17.53 -12.12 -2.55
N GLU A 145 18.73 -12.16 -1.97
CA GLU A 145 19.07 -11.42 -0.76
C GLU A 145 19.00 -9.90 -0.97
N PHE A 146 19.38 -9.44 -2.16
CA PHE A 146 19.23 -8.04 -2.53
C PHE A 146 17.75 -7.62 -2.66
N GLU A 147 16.92 -8.44 -3.30
CA GLU A 147 15.46 -8.21 -3.39
C GLU A 147 14.81 -8.16 -2.00
N LEU A 148 15.14 -9.10 -1.11
CA LEU A 148 14.64 -9.13 0.27
C LEU A 148 15.05 -7.90 1.09
N THR A 149 16.22 -7.34 0.81
CA THR A 149 16.66 -6.08 1.41
C THR A 149 15.76 -4.91 0.99
N LEU A 150 15.28 -4.91 -0.26
CA LEU A 150 14.37 -3.91 -0.78
C LEU A 150 12.94 -4.10 -0.28
N VAL A 151 12.45 -5.34 -0.12
CA VAL A 151 11.08 -5.65 0.31
C VAL A 151 10.68 -4.85 1.56
N LYS A 152 11.52 -4.81 2.60
CA LYS A 152 11.23 -4.07 3.84
C LYS A 152 11.09 -2.57 3.62
N PHE A 153 11.94 -2.00 2.77
CA PHE A 153 11.87 -0.59 2.41
C PHE A 153 10.63 -0.30 1.56
N LEU A 154 10.33 -1.17 0.60
CA LEU A 154 9.20 -1.01 -0.32
C LEU A 154 7.87 -1.13 0.40
N ASN A 155 7.73 -2.05 1.34
CA ASN A 155 6.56 -2.13 2.23
C ASN A 155 6.32 -0.79 2.95
N ASP A 156 7.34 -0.28 3.66
CA ASP A 156 7.26 1.00 4.38
C ASP A 156 6.97 2.19 3.45
N LEU A 157 7.52 2.18 2.23
CA LEU A 157 7.27 3.20 1.21
C LEU A 157 5.82 3.14 0.69
N ILE A 158 5.36 1.97 0.24
CA ILE A 158 4.03 1.77 -0.34
C ILE A 158 2.96 2.17 0.67
N VAL A 159 3.03 1.66 1.91
CA VAL A 159 2.06 2.01 2.96
C VAL A 159 2.01 3.52 3.19
N SER A 160 3.17 4.19 3.25
CA SER A 160 3.25 5.62 3.55
C SER A 160 2.73 6.54 2.43
N ILE A 161 2.53 6.01 1.21
CA ILE A 161 2.16 6.78 0.01
C ILE A 161 0.77 6.41 -0.49
N ILE A 162 0.47 5.11 -0.61
CA ILE A 162 -0.80 4.60 -1.13
C ILE A 162 -1.97 5.01 -0.26
N GLU A 163 -1.82 4.94 1.07
CA GLU A 163 -2.91 5.28 1.98
C GLU A 163 -3.34 6.75 1.86
N PRO A 164 -2.44 7.75 1.90
CA PRO A 164 -2.79 9.14 1.63
C PRO A 164 -3.46 9.37 0.26
N ILE A 165 -2.95 8.73 -0.80
CA ILE A 165 -3.50 8.86 -2.16
C ILE A 165 -4.90 8.25 -2.23
N SER A 166 -5.10 7.05 -1.70
CA SER A 166 -6.40 6.37 -1.65
C SER A 166 -7.43 7.21 -0.91
N ARG A 167 -7.07 7.82 0.21
CA ARG A 167 -7.96 8.76 0.92
C ARG A 167 -8.30 9.98 0.08
N GLY A 168 -7.33 10.51 -0.68
CA GLY A 168 -7.55 11.61 -1.62
C GLY A 168 -8.55 11.26 -2.71
N LEU A 169 -8.34 10.12 -3.38
CA LEU A 169 -9.22 9.62 -4.43
C LEU A 169 -10.62 9.22 -3.93
N ASN A 170 -10.77 8.82 -2.68
CA ASN A 170 -12.08 8.46 -2.12
C ASN A 170 -12.84 9.65 -1.54
N ALA A 171 -12.23 10.84 -1.45
CA ALA A 171 -12.90 12.02 -0.93
C ALA A 171 -13.83 12.65 -1.99
N VAL A 172 -14.89 13.32 -1.53
CA VAL A 172 -15.75 14.16 -2.37
C VAL A 172 -14.97 15.43 -2.71
N LEU A 173 -14.05 15.31 -3.66
CA LEU A 173 -13.25 16.41 -4.20
C LEU A 173 -13.77 16.81 -5.59
N GLY A 174 -13.35 17.97 -6.07
CA GLY A 174 -13.58 18.36 -7.45
C GLY A 174 -12.80 17.47 -8.43
N ALA A 175 -13.15 17.56 -9.71
CA ALA A 175 -12.49 16.77 -10.76
C ALA A 175 -10.98 17.09 -10.87
N GLU A 176 -10.60 18.34 -10.59
CA GLU A 176 -9.20 18.78 -10.66
C GLU A 176 -8.34 18.14 -9.57
N GLU A 177 -8.81 18.09 -8.32
CA GLU A 177 -8.06 17.45 -7.23
C GLU A 177 -7.94 15.93 -7.42
N HIS A 178 -8.97 15.29 -7.97
CA HIS A 178 -8.95 13.86 -8.32
C HIS A 178 -7.82 13.54 -9.31
N ILE A 179 -7.70 14.33 -10.38
CA ILE A 179 -6.64 14.19 -11.38
C ILE A 179 -5.26 14.30 -10.72
N VAL A 180 -5.11 15.22 -9.77
CA VAL A 180 -3.84 15.44 -9.10
C VAL A 180 -3.38 14.21 -8.30
N TYR A 181 -4.28 13.55 -7.57
CA TYR A 181 -3.94 12.30 -6.88
C TYR A 181 -3.66 11.16 -7.87
N GLN A 182 -4.37 11.09 -8.99
CA GLN A 182 -4.11 10.08 -10.04
C GLN A 182 -2.72 10.25 -10.67
N GLU A 183 -2.29 11.47 -10.94
CA GLU A 183 -0.96 11.74 -11.52
C GLU A 183 0.16 11.43 -10.52
N VAL A 184 -0.01 11.79 -9.24
CA VAL A 184 0.94 11.40 -8.17
C VAL A 184 1.05 9.87 -8.07
N LEU A 185 -0.09 9.17 -8.13
CA LEU A 185 -0.12 7.71 -8.12
C LEU A 185 0.58 7.11 -9.34
N GLN A 186 0.36 7.69 -10.52
CA GLN A 186 1.00 7.23 -11.76
C GLN A 186 2.52 7.37 -11.71
N MET A 187 3.05 8.49 -11.20
CA MET A 187 4.49 8.67 -11.00
C MET A 187 5.04 7.61 -10.05
N PHE A 188 4.34 7.35 -8.94
CA PHE A 188 4.74 6.35 -7.97
C PHE A 188 4.70 4.91 -8.54
N ASN A 189 3.62 4.54 -9.22
CA ASN A 189 3.47 3.24 -9.87
C ASN A 189 4.55 3.03 -10.94
N THR A 190 4.92 4.06 -11.68
CA THR A 190 6.01 4.00 -12.66
C THR A 190 7.34 3.64 -12.00
N TYR A 191 7.65 4.23 -10.84
CA TYR A 191 8.85 3.87 -10.07
C TYR A 191 8.79 2.43 -9.57
N LEU A 192 7.67 2.01 -8.98
CA LEU A 192 7.48 0.63 -8.52
C LEU A 192 7.67 -0.38 -9.66
N MET A 193 7.06 -0.11 -10.82
CA MET A 193 7.21 -0.95 -12.01
C MET A 193 8.67 -1.10 -12.44
N LYS A 194 9.50 -0.05 -12.39
CA LYS A 194 10.92 -0.14 -12.77
C LYS A 194 11.72 -1.12 -11.90
N LEU A 195 11.30 -1.30 -10.64
CA LEU A 195 11.87 -2.28 -9.71
C LEU A 195 11.34 -3.71 -9.95
N GLY A 196 10.31 -3.87 -10.78
CA GLY A 196 9.62 -5.13 -11.01
C GLY A 196 8.50 -5.40 -10.01
N ILE A 197 7.96 -4.36 -9.39
CA ILE A 197 6.75 -4.46 -8.54
C ILE A 197 5.51 -4.56 -9.42
N TYR A 198 4.56 -5.38 -8.99
CA TYR A 198 3.23 -5.51 -9.58
C TYR A 198 2.18 -5.79 -8.49
N THR A 199 0.91 -5.72 -8.85
CA THR A 199 -0.21 -6.09 -7.97
C THR A 199 -0.98 -7.27 -8.53
N THR A 200 -1.62 -8.04 -7.66
CA THR A 200 -2.68 -8.97 -8.08
C THR A 200 -4.04 -8.45 -7.61
N SER A 201 -5.08 -8.70 -8.39
CA SER A 201 -6.46 -8.35 -8.02
C SER A 201 -7.15 -9.56 -7.42
N TYR A 202 -8.02 -9.30 -6.46
CA TYR A 202 -9.03 -10.24 -5.99
C TYR A 202 -10.40 -9.73 -6.45
N ASP A 203 -11.36 -10.63 -6.57
CA ASP A 203 -12.74 -10.26 -6.85
C ASP A 203 -13.56 -10.23 -5.56
N VAL A 204 -14.52 -9.30 -5.48
CA VAL A 204 -15.54 -9.34 -4.43
C VAL A 204 -16.39 -10.59 -4.65
N GLY A 205 -16.69 -11.32 -3.57
CA GLY A 205 -17.35 -12.62 -3.63
C GLY A 205 -16.39 -13.80 -3.81
N HIS A 206 -15.08 -13.56 -3.99
CA HIS A 206 -14.08 -14.64 -4.00
C HIS A 206 -14.04 -15.34 -2.64
N LYS A 207 -14.07 -16.66 -2.65
CA LYS A 207 -13.94 -17.50 -1.45
C LYS A 207 -12.48 -17.88 -1.28
N LEU A 208 -11.90 -17.46 -0.16
CA LEU A 208 -10.48 -17.67 0.10
C LEU A 208 -10.12 -19.15 0.20
N SER A 209 -9.05 -19.52 -0.50
CA SER A 209 -8.32 -20.77 -0.36
C SER A 209 -7.21 -20.65 0.70
N GLU A 210 -6.56 -21.76 1.06
CA GLU A 210 -5.41 -21.76 1.99
C GLU A 210 -4.28 -20.85 1.50
N ASP A 211 -4.00 -20.85 0.18
CA ASP A 211 -2.92 -20.08 -0.44
C ASP A 211 -3.20 -18.57 -0.46
N ASP A 212 -4.48 -18.15 -0.40
CA ASP A 212 -4.83 -16.74 -0.42
C ASP A 212 -4.44 -16.03 0.88
N TRP A 213 -4.45 -16.75 2.01
CA TRP A 213 -4.19 -16.17 3.33
C TRP A 213 -2.79 -15.61 3.49
N SER A 214 -1.82 -16.07 2.71
CA SER A 214 -0.45 -15.52 2.76
C SER A 214 -0.34 -14.16 2.08
N ASN A 215 -1.34 -13.74 1.30
CA ASN A 215 -1.27 -12.56 0.44
C ASN A 215 -2.19 -11.43 0.89
N ILE A 216 -3.06 -11.69 1.87
CA ILE A 216 -4.11 -10.75 2.27
C ILE A 216 -4.07 -10.49 3.77
N ASN A 217 -4.52 -9.30 4.15
CA ASN A 217 -4.71 -8.88 5.52
C ASN A 217 -6.21 -8.62 5.76
N PRO A 218 -6.91 -9.49 6.52
CA PRO A 218 -8.32 -9.28 6.85
C PRO A 218 -8.50 -8.10 7.82
N ILE A 219 -9.30 -7.12 7.43
CA ILE A 219 -9.70 -6.00 8.28
C ILE A 219 -11.12 -6.22 8.81
N ASN A 220 -11.27 -6.08 10.13
CA ASN A 220 -12.57 -6.16 10.80
C ASN A 220 -13.33 -4.83 10.69
N THR A 221 -14.63 -4.89 10.37
CA THR A 221 -15.53 -3.74 10.43
C THR A 221 -16.88 -4.13 11.00
N ASP A 222 -17.56 -3.19 11.67
CA ASP A 222 -18.88 -3.45 12.30
C ASP A 222 -19.97 -3.86 11.29
N SER A 223 -19.74 -3.61 10.00
CA SER A 223 -20.72 -3.89 8.94
C SER A 223 -20.59 -5.26 8.30
N CYS A 224 -19.60 -6.08 8.67
CA CYS A 224 -19.29 -7.33 7.95
C CYS A 224 -20.05 -8.56 8.42
N GLU A 225 -21.00 -8.41 9.35
CA GLU A 225 -21.72 -9.53 9.94
C GLU A 225 -22.82 -10.09 9.02
N THR A 226 -23.02 -11.40 9.05
CA THR A 226 -24.06 -12.13 8.31
C THR A 226 -24.48 -13.40 9.05
N GLU A 227 -25.71 -13.85 8.83
CA GLU A 227 -26.22 -15.15 9.31
C GLU A 227 -25.98 -16.26 8.28
N ASP A 228 -25.63 -15.92 7.03
CA ASP A 228 -25.38 -16.89 5.97
C ASP A 228 -23.99 -17.54 6.12
N ILE A 229 -24.00 -18.80 6.56
CA ILE A 229 -22.79 -19.62 6.78
C ILE A 229 -21.99 -19.82 5.49
N THR A 230 -22.62 -19.77 4.32
CA THR A 230 -21.94 -20.00 3.03
C THR A 230 -20.94 -18.90 2.71
N LEU A 231 -21.12 -17.70 3.28
CA LEU A 231 -20.26 -16.54 3.12
C LEU A 231 -19.00 -16.58 4.01
N LYS A 232 -18.82 -17.62 4.83
CA LYS A 232 -17.58 -17.78 5.60
C LYS A 232 -16.35 -17.73 4.69
N ASN A 233 -15.39 -16.87 5.05
CA ASN A 233 -14.14 -16.63 4.31
C ASN A 233 -14.36 -16.09 2.89
N VAL A 234 -15.51 -15.46 2.61
CA VAL A 234 -15.77 -14.79 1.33
C VAL A 234 -15.41 -13.31 1.45
N ILE A 235 -14.71 -12.78 0.45
CA ILE A 235 -14.36 -11.36 0.34
C ILE A 235 -15.64 -10.55 0.16
N LYS A 236 -15.94 -9.69 1.14
CA LYS A 236 -17.02 -8.71 1.08
C LYS A 236 -16.58 -7.45 0.34
N ALA A 237 -15.35 -6.99 0.61
CA ALA A 237 -14.82 -5.77 0.02
C ALA A 237 -13.30 -5.79 0.01
N ILE A 238 -12.71 -5.00 -0.89
CA ILE A 238 -11.26 -4.85 -1.05
C ILE A 238 -10.92 -3.38 -0.78
N HIS A 239 -9.88 -3.16 0.02
CA HIS A 239 -9.36 -1.84 0.36
C HIS A 239 -8.02 -1.56 -0.33
N SER A 240 -7.18 -2.58 -0.49
CA SER A 240 -5.92 -2.44 -1.19
C SER A 240 -5.54 -3.75 -1.88
N TYR A 241 -4.87 -3.65 -3.03
CA TYR A 241 -4.30 -4.81 -3.68
C TYR A 241 -3.02 -5.25 -2.96
N PRO A 242 -2.72 -6.56 -2.91
CA PRO A 242 -1.40 -7.02 -2.54
C PRO A 242 -0.36 -6.57 -3.57
N TYR A 243 0.83 -6.24 -3.08
CA TYR A 243 1.98 -5.86 -3.91
C TYR A 243 3.03 -6.96 -3.84
N PHE A 244 3.58 -7.31 -4.99
CA PHE A 244 4.60 -8.33 -5.16
C PHE A 244 5.79 -7.76 -5.92
N ILE A 245 6.97 -8.30 -5.68
CA ILE A 245 8.17 -8.07 -6.48
C ILE A 245 8.62 -9.37 -7.14
N GLY A 246 9.06 -9.23 -8.39
CA GLY A 246 9.67 -10.30 -9.16
C GLY A 246 8.74 -11.47 -9.42
N ASP A 247 9.09 -12.65 -8.91
CA ASP A 247 8.36 -13.86 -9.30
C ASP A 247 7.07 -14.05 -8.52
N ASN A 248 7.10 -13.90 -7.19
CA ASN A 248 5.96 -13.97 -6.27
C ASN A 248 6.37 -13.49 -4.86
N THR A 249 7.41 -12.67 -4.72
CA THR A 249 7.86 -12.23 -3.39
C THR A 249 6.89 -11.16 -2.88
N LEU A 250 6.15 -11.45 -1.81
CA LEU A 250 5.21 -10.51 -1.23
C LEU A 250 5.93 -9.30 -0.65
N VAL A 251 5.45 -8.11 -1.00
CA VAL A 251 5.94 -6.83 -0.48
C VAL A 251 4.95 -6.25 0.51
N LEU A 252 3.66 -6.27 0.18
CA LEU A 252 2.59 -5.78 1.04
C LEU A 252 1.35 -6.64 0.82
N GLU A 253 0.73 -7.08 1.93
CA GLU A 253 -0.55 -7.80 1.91
C GLU A 253 -1.68 -6.89 1.40
N GLY A 254 -2.65 -7.47 0.71
CA GLY A 254 -3.85 -6.77 0.29
C GLY A 254 -4.89 -6.71 1.41
N ASP A 255 -5.39 -5.52 1.71
CA ASP A 255 -6.39 -5.35 2.75
C ASP A 255 -7.79 -5.72 2.23
N VAL A 256 -8.45 -6.67 2.90
CA VAL A 256 -9.79 -7.14 2.53
C VAL A 256 -10.72 -7.19 3.74
N ILE A 257 -12.01 -6.94 3.52
CA ILE A 257 -13.05 -7.23 4.51
C ILE A 257 -13.67 -8.57 4.13
N LEU A 258 -13.71 -9.49 5.08
CA LEU A 258 -14.40 -10.77 4.93
C LEU A 258 -15.77 -10.72 5.59
N TRP A 259 -16.73 -11.49 5.08
CA TRP A 259 -17.97 -11.74 5.79
C TRP A 259 -17.71 -12.50 7.10
N LYS A 260 -18.27 -11.98 8.19
CA LYS A 260 -18.21 -12.56 9.52
C LYS A 260 -19.54 -13.25 9.83
N VAL A 261 -19.51 -14.57 9.94
CA VAL A 261 -20.72 -15.35 10.26
C VAL A 261 -21.00 -15.25 11.76
N ASN A 262 -22.14 -14.68 12.12
CA ASN A 262 -22.65 -14.71 13.49
C ASN A 262 -23.40 -16.03 13.69
N ASN A 263 -22.82 -16.93 14.48
CA ASN A 263 -23.57 -18.05 15.03
C ASN A 263 -24.35 -17.49 16.22
N GLY A 264 -25.66 -17.27 16.04
CA GLY A 264 -26.57 -16.85 17.11
C GLY A 264 -26.48 -17.71 18.36
#